data_AF-G3GXP5-F1
#
_entry.id   AF-G3GXP5-F1
#
_cell.length_a   1.000
_cell.length_b   1.000
_cell.length_c   1.000
_cell.angle_alpha   90.00
_cell.angle_beta   90.00
_cell.angle_gamma   90.00
#
_symmetry.space_group_name_H-M   'P 1'
#
loop_
_entity.id
_entity.type
_entity.pdbx_description
1 polymer ?
#
loop_
_entity_poly.entity_id
_entity_poly.type
_entity_poly.pdbx_seq_one_letter_code
_entity_poly.pdbx_strand_id
1 'polypeptide(L)'
;MIDAKEVSAAHRARYFWGNLPGMNRPLASTVNDKLELQECLEHGRIAKFSKVRTITTRSNSIKQGKDQHFPVFMNEKEDILWCTEMERVFGFPVHYTDVSNMSRLARQRLLGRSWSVPVIRHLFAPLKEYFACV
;
A
#
# COMPACT_ATOMS: atom_id res chain seq x y z
N MET A 1 8.96 15.42 3.20
CA MET A 1 8.01 14.42 3.75
C MET A 1 7.13 13.97 2.59
N ILE A 2 6.89 12.69 2.42
CA ILE A 2 6.04 12.16 1.35
C ILE A 2 4.99 11.25 1.97
N ASP A 3 3.72 11.44 1.60
CA ASP A 3 2.61 10.56 1.98
C ASP A 3 2.18 9.71 0.79
N ALA A 4 2.19 8.39 0.97
CA ALA A 4 1.79 7.46 -0.07
C ALA A 4 0.32 7.63 -0.52
N LYS A 5 -0.53 8.32 0.26
CA LYS A 5 -1.95 8.53 -0.11
C LYS A 5 -2.16 9.10 -1.51
N GLU A 6 -1.17 9.84 -2.04
CA GLU A 6 -1.23 10.46 -3.37
C GLU A 6 -1.01 9.44 -4.50
N VAL A 7 -0.42 8.27 -4.21
CA VAL A 7 -0.06 7.23 -5.19
C VAL A 7 -0.47 5.82 -4.75
N SER A 8 -1.27 5.70 -3.70
CA SER A 8 -1.71 4.43 -3.11
C SER A 8 -3.05 4.61 -2.40
N ALA A 9 -3.77 3.51 -2.22
CA ALA A 9 -5.02 3.42 -1.47
C ALA A 9 -4.88 3.57 0.06
N ALA A 10 -3.70 3.92 0.58
CA ALA A 10 -3.48 4.07 2.02
C ALA A 10 -2.65 5.30 2.40
N HIS A 11 -2.95 5.86 3.58
CA HIS A 11 -2.06 6.81 4.23
C HIS A 11 -0.74 6.14 4.65
N ARG A 12 0.39 6.80 4.38
CA ARG A 12 1.72 6.38 4.85
C ARG A 12 2.73 7.53 4.75
N ALA A 13 2.50 8.60 5.52
CA ALA A 13 3.44 9.72 5.62
C ALA A 13 4.79 9.29 6.21
N ARG A 14 5.89 9.52 5.48
CA ARG A 14 7.26 9.20 5.90
C ARG A 14 8.23 10.33 5.53
N TYR A 15 9.28 10.45 6.33
CA TYR A 15 10.42 11.31 6.02
C TYR A 15 11.46 10.51 5.23
N PHE A 16 12.03 11.16 4.22
CA PHE A 16 13.08 10.61 3.38
C PHE A 16 14.19 11.64 3.35
N TRP A 17 15.34 11.29 3.92
CA TRP A 17 16.56 12.09 3.85
C TRP A 17 17.48 11.45 2.82
N GLY A 18 18.22 12.26 2.08
CA GLY A 18 19.13 11.76 1.06
C GLY A 18 19.53 12.84 0.07
N ASN A 19 20.20 12.39 -0.97
CA ASN A 19 20.79 13.22 -2.03
C ASN A 19 20.36 12.74 -3.44
N LEU A 20 19.28 11.97 -3.55
CA LEU A 20 18.81 11.52 -4.85
C LEU A 20 18.35 12.73 -5.69
N PRO A 21 18.56 12.70 -7.02
CA PRO A 21 18.11 13.77 -7.90
C PRO A 21 16.60 13.99 -7.76
N GLY A 22 16.18 15.25 -7.61
CA GLY A 22 14.76 15.62 -7.63
C GLY A 22 13.89 15.01 -6.51
N MET A 23 14.44 14.71 -5.33
CA MET A 23 13.63 14.20 -4.18
C MET A 23 12.49 15.14 -3.76
N ASN A 24 12.62 16.44 -4.03
CA ASN A 24 11.62 17.46 -3.69
C ASN A 24 10.62 17.74 -4.83
N ARG A 25 10.69 17.00 -5.95
CA ARG A 25 9.75 17.20 -7.05
C ARG A 25 8.35 16.69 -6.64
N PRO A 26 7.27 17.23 -7.23
CA PRO A 26 5.93 16.78 -6.94
C PRO A 26 5.78 15.27 -7.17
N LEU A 27 5.11 14.60 -6.24
CA LEU A 27 4.74 13.20 -6.40
C LEU A 27 3.65 13.12 -7.48
N ALA A 28 3.85 12.22 -8.44
CA ALA A 28 2.91 12.00 -9.54
C ALA A 28 2.45 10.54 -9.55
N SER A 29 1.14 10.33 -9.62
CA SER A 29 0.57 9.02 -9.88
C SER A 29 0.78 8.63 -11.34
N THR A 30 0.77 7.32 -11.56
CA THR A 30 0.83 6.68 -12.87
C THR A 30 -0.47 5.91 -13.10
N VAL A 31 -0.75 5.58 -14.35
CA VAL A 31 -1.96 4.82 -14.75
C VAL A 31 -2.08 3.47 -14.03
N ASN A 32 -0.96 2.90 -13.59
CA ASN A 32 -0.93 1.61 -12.92
C ASN A 32 -1.10 1.70 -11.40
N ASP A 33 -1.04 2.91 -10.81
CA ASP A 33 -1.18 3.07 -9.37
C ASP A 33 -2.65 2.89 -8.95
N LYS A 34 -2.85 2.06 -7.93
CA LYS A 34 -4.17 1.79 -7.35
C LYS A 34 -4.46 2.85 -6.30
N LEU A 35 -5.20 3.88 -6.68
CA LEU A 35 -5.46 5.04 -5.84
C LEU A 35 -6.65 4.79 -4.91
N GLU A 36 -7.69 4.10 -5.35
CA GLU A 36 -8.82 3.78 -4.50
C GLU A 36 -8.72 2.36 -3.94
N LEU A 37 -9.21 2.18 -2.71
CA LEU A 37 -9.22 0.87 -2.07
C LEU A 37 -9.95 -0.17 -2.91
N GLN A 38 -11.02 0.23 -3.60
CA GLN A 38 -11.80 -0.65 -4.47
C GLN A 38 -10.94 -1.30 -5.57
N GLU A 39 -9.94 -0.58 -6.08
CA GLU A 39 -9.04 -1.10 -7.12
C GLU A 39 -8.02 -2.14 -6.58
N CYS A 40 -7.88 -2.24 -5.26
CA CYS A 40 -7.03 -3.23 -4.60
C CYS A 40 -7.77 -4.51 -4.20
N LEU A 41 -9.10 -4.51 -4.19
CA LEU A 41 -9.90 -5.63 -3.69
C LEU A 41 -10.02 -6.77 -4.70
N GLU A 42 -10.25 -7.98 -4.20
CA GLU A 42 -10.61 -9.12 -5.06
C GLU A 42 -12.04 -8.98 -5.60
N HIS A 43 -12.37 -9.79 -6.61
CA HIS A 43 -13.70 -9.80 -7.21
C HIS A 43 -14.81 -10.10 -6.20
N GLY A 44 -15.95 -9.43 -6.35
CA GLY A 44 -17.11 -9.59 -5.47
C GLY A 44 -17.01 -8.89 -4.10
N ARG A 45 -15.97 -8.07 -3.88
CA ARG A 45 -15.76 -7.34 -2.62
C ARG A 45 -15.89 -5.84 -2.83
N ILE A 46 -16.53 -5.16 -1.88
CA ILE A 46 -16.87 -3.73 -1.96
C ILE A 46 -16.13 -2.96 -0.88
N ALA A 47 -15.41 -1.91 -1.26
CA ALA A 47 -14.72 -1.01 -0.36
C ALA A 47 -15.70 -0.06 0.33
N LYS A 48 -15.61 0.04 1.66
CA LYS A 48 -16.38 1.03 2.44
C LYS A 48 -15.73 2.41 2.50
N PHE A 49 -14.45 2.51 2.14
CA PHE A 49 -13.65 3.72 2.20
C PHE A 49 -12.82 3.83 0.93
N SER A 50 -12.61 5.05 0.42
CA SER A 50 -11.73 5.29 -0.73
C SER A 50 -10.25 5.07 -0.40
N LYS A 51 -9.84 5.46 0.82
CA LYS A 51 -8.48 5.27 1.35
C LYS A 51 -8.55 4.67 2.74
N VAL A 52 -7.60 3.79 3.06
CA VAL A 52 -7.43 3.26 4.42
C VAL A 52 -6.39 4.07 5.21
N ARG A 53 -6.53 4.09 6.53
CA ARG A 53 -5.49 4.62 7.43
C ARG A 53 -4.18 3.82 7.32
N THR A 54 -3.12 4.35 7.91
CA THR A 54 -1.81 3.69 7.94
C THR A 54 -1.89 2.25 8.45
N ILE A 55 -1.61 1.29 7.58
CA ILE A 55 -1.48 -0.13 7.93
C ILE A 55 -0.14 -0.34 8.65
N THR A 56 -0.20 -0.99 9.81
CA THR A 56 0.95 -1.33 10.64
C THR A 56 1.04 -2.84 10.84
N THR A 57 2.01 -3.28 11.64
CA THR A 57 2.22 -4.68 11.99
C THR A 57 1.13 -5.26 12.90
N ARG A 58 0.25 -4.42 13.47
CA ARG A 58 -0.84 -4.83 14.36
C ARG A 58 -2.15 -4.97 13.60
N SER A 59 -2.90 -6.05 13.84
CA SER A 59 -4.16 -6.36 13.16
C SER A 59 -5.21 -5.26 13.26
N ASN A 60 -5.28 -4.55 14.39
CA ASN A 60 -6.19 -3.42 14.61
C ASN A 60 -5.93 -2.22 13.67
N SER A 61 -4.76 -2.12 13.04
CA SER A 61 -4.51 -1.07 12.03
C SER A 61 -5.40 -1.17 10.80
N ILE A 62 -5.93 -2.37 10.50
CA ILE A 62 -6.85 -2.62 9.37
C ILE A 62 -8.24 -2.05 9.62
N LYS A 63 -8.66 -1.94 10.89
CA LYS A 63 -9.94 -1.35 11.25
C LYS A 63 -9.87 0.18 11.12
N GLN A 64 -10.93 0.78 10.61
CA GLN A 64 -11.03 2.20 10.25
C GLN A 64 -11.85 3.00 11.28
N GLY A 65 -11.54 4.29 11.40
CA GLY A 65 -12.26 5.21 12.28
C GLY A 65 -12.08 4.94 13.77
N LYS A 66 -12.80 5.72 14.59
CA LYS A 66 -12.84 5.55 16.04
C LYS A 66 -13.61 4.27 16.40
N ASP A 67 -14.69 4.00 15.67
CA ASP A 67 -15.61 2.88 15.88
C ASP A 67 -15.08 1.53 15.36
N GLN A 68 -13.83 1.49 14.88
CA GLN A 68 -13.15 0.27 14.48
C GLN A 68 -13.90 -0.54 13.40
N HIS A 69 -14.47 0.13 12.41
CA HIS A 69 -15.16 -0.50 11.29
C HIS A 69 -14.22 -1.33 10.43
N PHE A 70 -14.70 -2.45 9.89
CA PHE A 70 -13.94 -3.15 8.87
C PHE A 70 -14.01 -2.40 7.53
N PRO A 71 -12.94 -2.42 6.72
CA PRO A 71 -12.85 -1.61 5.51
C PRO A 71 -13.59 -2.17 4.29
N VAL A 72 -14.00 -3.44 4.33
CA VAL A 72 -14.58 -4.15 3.17
C VAL A 72 -15.93 -4.76 3.55
N PHE A 73 -16.79 -4.90 2.54
CA PHE A 73 -18.05 -5.62 2.60
C PHE A 73 -18.06 -6.73 1.55
N MET A 74 -18.50 -7.93 1.93
CA MET A 74 -18.61 -9.11 1.06
C MET A 74 -19.80 -9.95 1.53
N ASN A 75 -20.71 -10.30 0.61
CA ASN A 75 -21.89 -11.12 0.92
C ASN A 75 -22.66 -10.63 2.16
N GLU A 76 -23.02 -9.34 2.16
CA GLU A 76 -23.78 -8.71 3.25
C GLU A 76 -23.07 -8.65 4.61
N LYS A 77 -21.77 -8.98 4.64
CA LYS A 77 -20.96 -9.00 5.87
C LYS A 77 -19.73 -8.14 5.75
N GLU A 78 -19.40 -7.48 6.85
CA GLU A 78 -18.15 -6.75 6.99
C GLU A 78 -16.94 -7.70 7.09
N ASP A 79 -15.85 -7.34 6.40
CA ASP A 79 -14.62 -8.13 6.36
C ASP A 79 -13.35 -7.25 6.34
N ILE A 80 -12.24 -7.84 6.78
CA ILE A 80 -10.90 -7.25 6.74
C ILE A 80 -10.28 -7.38 5.34
N LEU A 81 -9.22 -6.60 5.09
CA LEU A 81 -8.37 -6.82 3.93
C LEU A 81 -7.69 -8.19 3.97
N TRP A 82 -7.71 -8.87 2.83
CA TRP A 82 -6.95 -10.08 2.58
C TRP A 82 -5.46 -9.75 2.34
N CYS A 83 -4.60 -10.76 2.39
CA CYS A 83 -3.16 -10.55 2.21
C CYS A 83 -2.81 -9.99 0.83
N THR A 84 -3.45 -10.51 -0.22
CA THR A 84 -3.28 -10.06 -1.60
C THR A 84 -3.73 -8.61 -1.79
N GLU A 85 -4.83 -8.22 -1.15
CA GLU A 85 -5.34 -6.85 -1.16
C GLU A 85 -4.36 -5.90 -0.44
N MET A 86 -3.79 -6.32 0.70
CA MET A 86 -2.73 -5.56 1.37
C MET A 86 -1.48 -5.42 0.49
N GLU A 87 -1.07 -6.46 -0.22
CA GLU A 87 0.05 -6.38 -1.18
C GLU A 87 -0.21 -5.32 -2.24
N ARG A 88 -1.41 -5.33 -2.85
CA ARG A 88 -1.82 -4.30 -3.84
C ARG A 88 -1.83 -2.89 -3.25
N VAL A 89 -2.35 -2.71 -2.03
CA VAL A 89 -2.34 -1.41 -1.34
C VAL A 89 -0.91 -0.86 -1.19
N PHE A 90 0.05 -1.72 -0.85
CA PHE A 90 1.46 -1.31 -0.75
C PHE A 90 2.19 -1.20 -2.09
N GLY A 91 1.56 -1.66 -3.18
CA GLY A 91 2.12 -1.68 -4.53
C GLY A 91 3.06 -2.88 -4.80
N PHE A 92 2.98 -3.94 -3.99
CA PHE A 92 3.70 -5.18 -4.27
C PHE A 92 2.95 -6.02 -5.32
N PRO A 93 3.67 -6.89 -6.05
CA PRO A 93 3.04 -7.96 -6.81
C PRO A 93 2.12 -8.80 -5.93
N VAL A 94 1.01 -9.27 -6.50
CA VAL A 94 0.11 -10.19 -5.80
C VAL A 94 0.87 -11.50 -5.51
N HIS A 95 0.68 -12.05 -4.30
CA HIS A 95 1.41 -13.20 -3.75
C HIS A 95 2.88 -12.96 -3.40
N TYR A 96 3.37 -11.70 -3.38
CA TYR A 96 4.77 -11.41 -3.03
C TYR A 96 5.19 -11.92 -1.64
N THR A 97 4.25 -11.94 -0.68
CA THR A 97 4.50 -12.47 0.68
C THR A 97 3.96 -13.87 0.89
N ASP A 98 3.53 -14.57 -0.16
CA ASP A 98 3.01 -15.93 -0.09
C ASP A 98 4.14 -16.97 -0.09
N VAL A 99 4.96 -16.91 0.95
CA VAL A 99 6.18 -17.71 1.09
C VAL A 99 6.26 -18.30 2.48
N SER A 100 7.02 -19.40 2.63
CA SER A 100 7.37 -19.98 3.95
C SER A 100 6.17 -20.29 4.86
N ASN A 101 5.02 -20.67 4.28
CA ASN A 101 3.78 -20.97 5.00
C ASN A 101 3.38 -19.88 6.02
N MET A 102 3.67 -18.61 5.69
CA MET A 102 3.41 -17.51 6.61
C MET A 102 1.92 -17.31 6.85
N SER A 103 1.56 -17.22 8.14
CA SER A 103 0.21 -16.83 8.53
C SER A 103 -0.13 -15.42 8.04
N ARG A 104 -1.43 -15.10 7.95
CA ARG A 104 -1.93 -13.75 7.64
C ARG A 104 -1.24 -12.67 8.49
N LEU A 105 -1.08 -12.92 9.79
CA LEU A 105 -0.45 -11.96 10.69
C LEU A 105 1.06 -11.80 10.40
N ALA A 106 1.76 -12.88 10.04
CA ALA A 106 3.16 -12.80 9.64
C ALA A 106 3.34 -11.98 8.34
N ARG A 107 2.48 -12.20 7.34
CA ARG A 107 2.44 -11.41 6.11
C ARG A 107 2.14 -9.93 6.40
N GLN A 108 1.15 -9.64 7.26
CA GLN A 108 0.86 -8.27 7.69
C GLN A 108 2.04 -7.62 8.43
N ARG A 109 2.77 -8.37 9.28
CA ARG A 109 3.95 -7.85 9.98
C ARG A 109 5.06 -7.43 9.01
N LEU A 110 5.24 -8.17 7.91
CA LEU A 110 6.19 -7.80 6.85
C LEU A 110 5.71 -6.56 6.08
N LEU A 111 4.49 -6.58 5.58
CA LEU A 111 3.93 -5.47 4.79
C LEU A 111 3.82 -4.19 5.63
N GLY A 112 3.34 -4.28 6.86
CA GLY A 112 3.15 -3.14 7.75
C GLY A 112 4.42 -2.32 8.06
N ARG A 113 5.61 -2.94 7.98
CA ARG A 113 6.92 -2.27 8.12
C ARG A 113 7.60 -1.91 6.80
N SER A 114 7.08 -2.39 5.67
CA SER A 114 7.65 -2.14 4.35
C SER A 114 7.50 -0.68 3.88
N TRP A 115 8.18 -0.30 2.81
CA TRP A 115 7.88 0.94 2.12
C TRP A 115 6.69 0.80 1.17
N SER A 116 6.06 1.92 0.83
CA SER A 116 5.14 1.95 -0.30
C SER A 116 5.96 1.89 -1.59
N VAL A 117 5.75 0.85 -2.39
CA VAL A 117 6.47 0.63 -3.65
C VAL A 117 6.37 1.85 -4.60
N PRO A 118 5.19 2.45 -4.86
CA PRO A 118 5.12 3.61 -5.76
C PRO A 118 5.88 4.84 -5.24
N VAL A 119 5.99 5.03 -3.92
CA VAL A 119 6.82 6.10 -3.35
C VAL A 119 8.31 5.85 -3.58
N ILE A 120 8.79 4.62 -3.36
CA ILE A 120 10.20 4.28 -3.63
C ILE A 120 10.52 4.33 -5.12
N ARG A 121 9.60 3.84 -5.97
CA ARG A 121 9.69 3.99 -7.42
C ARG A 121 9.83 5.45 -7.82
N HIS A 122 9.03 6.35 -7.23
CA HIS A 122 9.18 7.79 -7.46
C HIS A 122 10.59 8.26 -7.06
N LEU A 123 11.05 7.99 -5.84
CA LEU A 123 12.37 8.43 -5.38
C LEU A 123 13.52 7.92 -6.27
N PHE A 124 13.42 6.67 -6.74
CA PHE A 124 14.49 6.02 -7.51
C PHE A 124 14.39 6.24 -9.03
N ALA A 125 13.27 6.76 -9.54
CA ALA A 125 13.06 6.93 -10.98
C ALA A 125 14.19 7.66 -11.71
N PRO A 126 14.78 8.76 -11.17
CA PRO A 126 15.86 9.48 -11.85
C PRO A 126 17.16 8.68 -11.99
N LEU A 127 17.35 7.61 -11.20
CA LEU A 127 18.57 6.80 -11.26
C LEU A 127 18.72 6.06 -12.60
N LYS A 128 17.63 5.90 -13.37
CA LYS A 128 17.68 5.33 -14.72
C LYS A 128 18.58 6.10 -15.69
N GLU A 129 18.82 7.38 -15.44
CA GLU A 129 19.70 8.21 -16.27
C GLU A 129 21.19 7.99 -15.96
N TYR A 130 21.52 7.35 -14.83
CA TYR A 130 22.88 7.20 -14.34
C TYR A 130 23.41 5.76 -14.41
N PHE A 131 22.52 4.77 -14.56
CA PHE A 131 22.86 3.35 -14.57
C PHE A 131 22.29 2.65 -15.80
N ALA A 132 22.94 1.56 -16.21
CA ALA A 132 22.50 0.76 -17.34
C ALA A 132 21.07 0.25 -17.13
N CYS A 133 20.22 0.47 -18.14
CA CYS A 133 18.91 -0.14 -18.26
C CYS A 133 19.03 -1.22 -19.34
N VAL A 134 19.06 -2.48 -18.90
CA VAL A 134 19.06 -3.65 -19.81
C VAL A 134 17.62 -4.04 -20.12
#